data_AF-A0A1H9WZE0-F1
#
_entry.id   AF-A0A1H9WZE0-F1
#
_cell.length_a   1.000
_cell.length_b   1.000
_cell.length_c   1.000
_cell.angle_alpha   90.00
_cell.angle_beta   90.00
_cell.angle_gamma   90.00
#
_symmetry.space_group_name_H-M   'P 1'
#
loop_
_entity.id
_entity.type
_entity.pdbx_description
1 polymer ?
#
loop_
_entity_poly.entity_id
_entity_poly.type
_entity_poly.pdbx_seq_one_letter_code
_entity_poly.pdbx_strand_id
1 'polypeptide(L)'
;MQITFVLGVHRSGTSLLTAGLQAAGCDLGTFENRMNEDNPKGEFERRDIVGFNERLLRHLGVSWDNWGFSADSEDFRDPAFAPWRAEAADLLRAAFPAPPARACAIKDPRTAGLLPFWTAVAEDLGWTQRHLLVLRPPREVAESQRQRALRRPGGFPVIADIESMCALWAVTMRTTLSALPGETLVIRHAALYEQPEAVLGQSAAHLGLAVDPAGIARFAADHLDRGLRRVAGDTDDAAPAPGFWQDCAERLHAACDPGAATGLLSPETARAAAGAAPALDAALPALPAVRHSLGRLRERHGTLAAKAAKNRREDLDATLTALSASLLAEGPARTEQLRALRDRLNRTQRIPPDPVLLEVKADLDRALAAALEEAATAPPRKAPSRLSRLRAALTGRGAG
;
A
#
# COMPACT_ATOMS: atom_id res chain seq x y z
N MET A 1 14.85 -23.67 -7.74
CA MET A 1 15.27 -22.26 -7.94
C MET A 1 14.95 -21.49 -6.68
N GLN A 2 15.61 -20.36 -6.46
CA GLN A 2 15.27 -19.45 -5.36
C GLN A 2 14.76 -18.13 -5.95
N ILE A 3 13.56 -17.71 -5.56
CA ILE A 3 12.98 -16.42 -5.91
C ILE A 3 12.99 -15.50 -4.69
N THR A 4 13.38 -14.25 -4.92
CA THR A 4 13.37 -13.20 -3.92
C THR A 4 12.27 -12.21 -4.24
N PHE A 5 11.40 -11.96 -3.27
CA PHE A 5 10.45 -10.86 -3.35
C PHE A 5 11.04 -9.62 -2.68
N VAL A 6 11.27 -8.57 -3.47
CA VAL A 6 11.68 -7.26 -2.94
C VAL A 6 10.42 -6.48 -2.58
N LEU A 7 10.14 -6.43 -1.29
CA LEU A 7 8.92 -5.88 -0.70
C LEU A 7 9.14 -4.46 -0.20
N GLY A 8 8.05 -3.68 -0.23
CA GLY A 8 8.02 -2.33 0.29
C GLY A 8 6.91 -1.53 -0.38
N VAL A 9 6.41 -0.53 0.35
CA VAL A 9 5.41 0.40 -0.17
C VAL A 9 5.99 1.19 -1.36
N HIS A 10 5.13 1.66 -2.26
CA HIS A 10 5.56 2.61 -3.29
C HIS A 10 6.39 3.76 -2.67
N ARG A 11 7.47 4.16 -3.36
CA ARG A 11 8.42 5.21 -2.92
C ARG A 11 9.26 4.88 -1.68
N SER A 12 9.30 3.63 -1.21
CA SER A 12 10.15 3.22 -0.09
C SER A 12 11.62 2.98 -0.47
N GLY A 13 11.98 2.98 -1.76
CA GLY A 13 13.35 2.74 -2.23
C GLY A 13 13.62 1.31 -2.70
N THR A 14 12.59 0.49 -2.93
CA THR A 14 12.71 -0.86 -3.50
C THR A 14 13.45 -0.90 -4.83
N SER A 15 13.31 0.12 -5.69
CA SER A 15 14.08 0.21 -6.95
C SER A 15 15.59 0.35 -6.71
N LEU A 16 16.00 1.11 -5.69
CA LEU A 16 17.42 1.29 -5.37
C LEU A 16 18.04 -0.01 -4.87
N LEU A 17 17.35 -0.71 -3.97
CA LEU A 17 17.77 -2.03 -3.51
C LEU A 17 17.85 -3.01 -4.68
N THR A 18 16.84 -3.04 -5.55
CA THR A 18 16.80 -3.97 -6.70
C THR A 18 17.95 -3.74 -7.67
N ALA A 19 18.29 -2.47 -7.95
CA ALA A 19 19.46 -2.11 -8.75
C ALA A 19 20.77 -2.61 -8.11
N GLY A 20 20.91 -2.44 -6.79
CA GLY A 20 22.07 -2.94 -6.04
C GLY A 20 22.16 -4.46 -6.02
N LEU A 21 21.03 -5.17 -5.91
CA LEU A 21 20.99 -6.63 -5.99
C LEU A 21 21.43 -7.13 -7.37
N GLN A 22 21.01 -6.47 -8.45
CA GLN A 22 21.49 -6.79 -9.80
C GLN A 22 23.00 -6.62 -9.90
N ALA A 23 23.54 -5.51 -9.36
CA ALA A 23 24.99 -5.27 -9.33
C ALA A 23 25.74 -6.30 -8.46
N ALA A 24 25.08 -6.87 -7.45
CA ALA A 24 25.59 -7.96 -6.61
C ALA A 24 25.40 -9.36 -7.23
N GLY A 25 24.96 -9.46 -8.49
CA GLY A 25 24.84 -10.72 -9.24
C GLY A 25 23.49 -11.43 -9.10
N CYS A 26 22.47 -10.77 -8.55
CA CYS A 26 21.11 -11.30 -8.55
C CYS A 26 20.50 -11.26 -9.95
N ASP A 27 19.88 -12.37 -10.37
CA ASP A 27 19.22 -12.46 -11.67
C ASP A 27 17.83 -11.78 -11.61
N LEU A 28 17.66 -10.69 -12.36
CA LEU A 28 16.36 -10.01 -12.50
C LEU A 28 15.58 -10.45 -13.76
N GLY A 29 16.15 -11.40 -14.53
CA GLY A 29 15.65 -11.81 -15.82
C GLY A 29 15.91 -10.74 -16.88
N THR A 30 15.59 -11.05 -18.14
CA THR A 30 15.59 -10.03 -19.21
C THR A 30 14.28 -9.27 -19.17
N PHE A 31 14.35 -7.94 -19.03
CA PHE A 31 13.18 -7.06 -19.06
C PHE A 31 13.54 -5.65 -19.51
N GLU A 32 12.53 -4.91 -19.97
CA GLU A 32 12.67 -3.48 -20.29
C GLU A 32 12.69 -2.67 -18.99
N ASN A 33 13.85 -2.20 -18.56
CA ASN A 33 13.96 -1.31 -17.41
C ASN A 33 13.53 0.11 -17.77
N ARG A 34 12.27 0.43 -17.48
CA ARG A 34 11.68 1.74 -17.81
C ARG A 34 12.27 2.86 -16.93
N MET A 35 12.99 3.78 -17.56
CA MET A 35 13.41 5.04 -16.96
C MET A 35 12.34 6.10 -17.16
N ASN A 36 12.13 6.97 -16.17
CA ASN A 36 11.27 8.14 -16.28
C ASN A 36 11.75 9.26 -15.35
N GLU A 37 11.15 10.44 -15.43
CA GLU A 37 11.54 11.61 -14.62
C GLU A 37 11.51 11.33 -13.10
N ASP A 38 10.61 10.47 -12.64
CA ASP A 38 10.48 10.13 -11.22
C ASP A 38 11.44 9.02 -10.77
N ASN A 39 11.95 8.23 -11.73
CA ASN A 39 12.85 7.09 -11.57
C ASN A 39 13.88 7.09 -12.73
N PRO A 40 14.84 8.03 -12.73
CA PRO A 40 15.75 8.22 -13.86
C PRO A 40 16.69 7.03 -14.08
N LYS A 41 16.95 6.24 -13.03
CA LYS A 41 17.78 5.02 -13.08
C LYS A 41 16.96 3.76 -13.38
N GLY A 42 15.66 3.91 -13.62
CA GLY A 42 14.75 2.82 -13.92
C GLY A 42 13.88 2.40 -12.74
N GLU A 43 12.74 1.81 -13.07
CA GLU A 43 11.83 1.25 -12.08
C GLU A 43 12.23 -0.16 -11.65
N PHE A 44 12.98 -0.94 -12.43
CA PHE A 44 13.28 -2.35 -12.10
C PHE A 44 12.02 -3.20 -11.87
N GLU A 45 10.93 -2.82 -12.55
CA GLU A 45 9.64 -3.52 -12.55
C GLU A 45 9.45 -4.24 -13.89
N ARG A 46 9.18 -5.54 -13.86
CA ARG A 46 8.84 -6.28 -15.09
C ARG A 46 7.40 -5.95 -15.49
N ARG A 47 7.20 -5.46 -16.72
CA ARG A 47 5.90 -4.95 -17.19
C ARG A 47 4.80 -6.00 -17.26
N ASP A 48 5.16 -7.24 -17.56
CA ASP A 48 4.25 -8.39 -17.55
C ASP A 48 3.74 -8.69 -16.13
N ILE A 49 4.62 -8.66 -15.12
CA ILE A 49 4.27 -8.82 -13.70
C ILE A 49 3.43 -7.64 -13.21
N VAL A 50 3.81 -6.40 -13.54
CA VAL A 50 2.99 -5.21 -13.21
C VAL A 50 1.60 -5.32 -13.82
N GLY A 51 1.52 -5.65 -15.12
CA GLY A 51 0.26 -5.81 -15.83
C GLY A 51 -0.59 -6.94 -15.24
N PHE A 52 0.03 -8.04 -14.82
CA PHE A 52 -0.64 -9.13 -14.10
C PHE A 52 -1.19 -8.65 -12.76
N ASN A 53 -0.36 -8.01 -11.92
CA ASN A 53 -0.77 -7.49 -10.61
C ASN A 53 -1.91 -6.47 -10.73
N GLU A 54 -1.89 -5.60 -11.74
CA GLU A 54 -2.99 -4.66 -11.97
C GLU A 54 -4.29 -5.33 -12.42
N ARG A 55 -4.22 -6.44 -13.17
CA ARG A 55 -5.41 -7.24 -13.49
C ARG A 55 -5.93 -7.97 -12.26
N LEU A 56 -5.06 -8.57 -11.46
CA LEU A 56 -5.45 -9.27 -10.24
C LEU A 56 -6.07 -8.30 -9.23
N LEU A 57 -5.45 -7.14 -8.98
CA LEU A 57 -6.03 -6.11 -8.12
C LEU A 57 -7.40 -5.65 -8.62
N ARG A 58 -7.58 -5.46 -9.94
CA ARG A 58 -8.90 -5.13 -10.53
C ARG A 58 -9.91 -6.26 -10.37
N HIS A 59 -9.50 -7.51 -10.49
CA HIS A 59 -10.35 -8.68 -10.23
C HIS A 59 -10.81 -8.72 -8.76
N LEU A 60 -9.89 -8.40 -7.85
CA LEU A 60 -10.15 -8.18 -6.44
C LEU A 60 -10.86 -6.85 -6.16
N GLY A 61 -11.22 -6.09 -7.21
CA GLY A 61 -11.92 -4.80 -7.26
C GLY A 61 -11.25 -3.66 -6.50
N VAL A 62 -9.92 -3.66 -6.42
CA VAL A 62 -9.09 -2.58 -5.89
C VAL A 62 -8.07 -2.09 -6.92
N SER A 63 -7.33 -1.04 -6.57
CA SER A 63 -6.21 -0.53 -7.36
C SER A 63 -5.01 -0.27 -6.45
N TRP A 64 -3.82 -0.22 -7.02
CA TRP A 64 -2.56 -0.10 -6.26
C TRP A 64 -2.45 1.20 -5.44
N ASP A 65 -3.10 2.26 -5.89
CA ASP A 65 -3.13 3.58 -5.27
C ASP A 65 -4.35 3.76 -4.34
N ASN A 66 -5.01 2.68 -3.93
CA ASN A 66 -6.11 2.69 -2.99
C ASN A 66 -5.93 1.62 -1.91
N TRP A 67 -6.13 2.00 -0.66
CA TRP A 67 -5.86 1.21 0.55
C TRP A 67 -7.07 0.37 1.02
N GLY A 68 -7.94 -0.06 0.09
CA GLY A 68 -9.15 -0.82 0.39
C GLY A 68 -9.03 -2.34 0.38
N PHE A 69 -7.81 -2.88 0.29
CA PHE A 69 -7.54 -4.31 0.16
C PHE A 69 -6.53 -4.78 1.19
N SER A 70 -6.82 -5.95 1.77
CA SER A 70 -5.90 -6.70 2.60
C SER A 70 -5.89 -8.15 2.11
N ALA A 71 -4.70 -8.72 1.98
CA ALA A 71 -4.52 -10.08 1.48
C ALA A 71 -5.21 -11.13 2.35
N ASP A 72 -5.37 -10.87 3.65
CA ASP A 72 -6.06 -11.75 4.59
C ASP A 72 -7.56 -11.92 4.29
N SER A 73 -8.12 -11.09 3.39
CA SER A 73 -9.52 -11.21 2.97
C SER A 73 -9.76 -12.27 1.89
N GLU A 74 -8.70 -12.83 1.31
CA GLU A 74 -8.78 -13.80 0.20
C GLU A 74 -7.92 -15.02 0.49
N ASP A 75 -8.44 -16.22 0.20
CA ASP A 75 -7.62 -17.43 0.17
C ASP A 75 -7.11 -17.66 -1.25
N PHE A 76 -5.88 -17.22 -1.51
CA PHE A 76 -5.25 -17.37 -2.83
C PHE A 76 -4.90 -18.82 -3.20
N ARG A 77 -5.08 -19.79 -2.30
CA ARG A 77 -4.97 -21.23 -2.61
C ARG A 77 -6.28 -21.84 -3.08
N ASP A 78 -7.40 -21.11 -2.94
CA ASP A 78 -8.70 -21.54 -3.46
C ASP A 78 -8.61 -21.89 -4.96
N PRO A 79 -9.32 -22.93 -5.43
CA PRO A 79 -9.36 -23.31 -6.85
C PRO A 79 -9.78 -22.18 -7.79
N ALA A 80 -10.57 -21.20 -7.34
CA ALA A 80 -10.95 -20.02 -8.12
C ALA A 80 -9.73 -19.20 -8.58
N PHE A 81 -8.63 -19.23 -7.82
CA PHE A 81 -7.38 -18.56 -8.18
C PHE A 81 -6.42 -19.45 -8.98
N ALA A 82 -6.73 -20.72 -9.22
CA ALA A 82 -5.83 -21.63 -9.96
C ALA A 82 -5.46 -21.12 -11.37
N PRO A 83 -6.38 -20.55 -12.18
CA PRO A 83 -6.01 -19.96 -13.47
C PRO A 83 -5.05 -18.78 -13.33
N TRP A 84 -5.24 -17.94 -12.31
CA TRP A 84 -4.34 -16.81 -12.02
C TRP A 84 -2.96 -17.31 -11.62
N ARG A 85 -2.88 -18.34 -10.77
CA ARG A 85 -1.60 -18.94 -10.35
C ARG A 85 -0.87 -19.59 -11.51
N ALA A 86 -1.59 -20.29 -12.39
CA ALA A 86 -1.01 -20.89 -13.59
C ALA A 86 -0.41 -19.83 -14.53
N GLU A 87 -1.14 -18.74 -14.81
CA GLU A 87 -0.63 -17.63 -15.62
C GLU A 87 0.63 -17.00 -14.97
N ALA A 88 0.58 -16.71 -13.67
CA ALA A 88 1.72 -16.14 -12.95
C ALA A 88 2.94 -17.07 -12.94
N ALA A 89 2.71 -18.39 -12.80
CA ALA A 89 3.77 -19.40 -12.87
C ALA A 89 4.45 -19.40 -14.24
N ASP A 90 3.69 -19.28 -15.33
CA ASP A 90 4.23 -19.21 -16.68
C ASP A 90 5.02 -17.92 -16.92
N LEU A 91 4.57 -16.79 -16.37
CA LEU A 91 5.34 -15.55 -16.37
C LEU A 91 6.69 -15.71 -15.67
N LEU A 92 6.73 -16.36 -14.50
CA LEU A 92 7.98 -16.60 -13.78
C LEU A 92 8.91 -17.57 -14.52
N ARG A 93 8.38 -18.64 -15.12
CA ARG A 93 9.18 -19.57 -15.95
C ARG A 93 9.77 -18.87 -17.17
N ALA A 94 9.00 -18.01 -17.83
CA ALA A 94 9.45 -17.24 -18.97
C ALA A 94 10.50 -16.19 -18.58
N ALA A 95 10.34 -15.56 -17.42
CA ALA A 95 11.28 -14.58 -16.88
C ALA A 95 12.64 -15.18 -16.53
N PHE A 96 12.61 -16.41 -16.00
CA PHE A 96 13.76 -17.10 -15.46
C PHE A 96 13.85 -18.52 -16.05
N PRO A 97 14.25 -18.67 -17.33
CA PRO A 97 14.50 -19.98 -17.90
C PRO A 97 15.68 -20.68 -17.18
N ALA A 98 15.55 -21.95 -16.82
CA ALA A 98 16.60 -22.73 -16.14
C ALA A 98 17.85 -22.94 -17.06
N PRO A 99 19.15 -22.98 -16.58
CA PRO A 99 19.72 -23.64 -15.36
C PRO A 99 20.88 -22.85 -14.62
N PRO A 100 21.70 -23.45 -13.70
CA PRO A 100 21.37 -24.08 -12.40
C PRO A 100 21.16 -23.01 -11.29
N ALA A 101 20.75 -23.45 -10.08
CA ALA A 101 20.69 -22.71 -8.80
C ALA A 101 20.99 -21.18 -8.83
N ARG A 102 20.12 -20.40 -9.47
CA ARG A 102 20.19 -18.93 -9.46
C ARG A 102 19.27 -18.38 -8.36
N ALA A 103 19.78 -17.40 -7.63
CA ALA A 103 18.96 -16.52 -6.83
C ALA A 103 18.44 -15.42 -7.75
N CYS A 104 17.17 -15.52 -8.11
CA CYS A 104 16.48 -14.48 -8.86
C CYS A 104 15.69 -13.55 -7.92
N ALA A 105 15.33 -12.38 -8.42
CA ALA A 105 14.46 -11.46 -7.70
C ALA A 105 13.42 -10.83 -8.63
N ILE A 106 12.24 -10.58 -8.08
CA ILE A 106 11.25 -9.70 -8.68
C ILE A 106 10.95 -8.54 -7.75
N LYS A 107 10.67 -7.38 -8.36
CA LYS A 107 10.21 -6.20 -7.66
C LYS A 107 8.99 -5.62 -8.36
N ASP A 108 7.91 -5.49 -7.61
CA ASP A 108 6.77 -4.60 -7.87
C ASP A 108 6.19 -4.27 -6.50
N PRO A 109 6.03 -2.98 -6.10
CA PRO A 109 5.45 -2.63 -4.81
C PRO A 109 4.08 -3.25 -4.53
N ARG A 110 3.30 -3.58 -5.58
CA ARG A 110 2.01 -4.30 -5.46
C ARG A 110 2.17 -5.72 -4.91
N THR A 111 3.34 -6.33 -5.10
CA THR A 111 3.70 -7.65 -4.54
C THR A 111 3.64 -7.64 -3.02
N ALA A 112 3.91 -6.51 -2.36
CA ALA A 112 3.81 -6.40 -0.90
C ALA A 112 2.36 -6.67 -0.43
N GLY A 113 1.38 -6.04 -1.08
CA GLY A 113 -0.04 -6.31 -0.81
C GLY A 113 -0.53 -7.65 -1.34
N LEU A 114 0.09 -8.22 -2.37
CA LEU A 114 -0.28 -9.50 -3.00
C LEU A 114 0.61 -10.67 -2.56
N LEU A 115 1.38 -10.52 -1.48
CA LEU A 115 2.42 -11.49 -1.13
C LEU A 115 1.86 -12.92 -0.98
N PRO A 116 0.73 -13.18 -0.29
CA PRO A 116 0.18 -14.53 -0.18
C PRO A 116 -0.10 -15.19 -1.53
N PHE A 117 -0.53 -14.42 -2.55
CA PHE A 117 -0.72 -14.93 -3.90
C PHE A 117 0.61 -15.37 -4.52
N TRP A 118 1.63 -14.50 -4.47
CA TRP A 118 2.95 -14.81 -5.04
C TRP A 118 3.67 -15.93 -4.30
N THR A 119 3.46 -16.06 -2.99
CA THR A 119 3.91 -17.20 -2.18
C THR A 119 3.28 -18.50 -2.66
N ALA A 120 1.97 -18.53 -2.91
CA ALA A 120 1.30 -19.71 -3.45
C ALA A 120 1.83 -20.08 -4.85
N VAL A 121 2.09 -19.09 -5.72
CA VAL A 121 2.69 -19.33 -7.05
C VAL A 121 4.09 -19.93 -6.94
N ALA A 122 4.93 -19.41 -6.04
CA ALA A 122 6.27 -19.95 -5.83
C ALA A 122 6.24 -21.38 -5.24
N GLU A 123 5.28 -21.67 -4.37
CA GLU A 123 5.01 -23.04 -3.87
C GLU A 123 4.59 -23.98 -5.01
N ASP A 124 3.65 -23.58 -5.86
CA ASP A 124 3.19 -24.34 -7.04
C ASP A 124 4.35 -24.65 -8.01
N LEU A 125 5.36 -23.77 -8.07
CA LEU A 125 6.57 -23.95 -8.86
C LEU A 125 7.65 -24.80 -8.17
N GLY A 126 7.51 -25.09 -6.86
CA GLY A 126 8.56 -25.71 -6.05
C GLY A 126 9.80 -24.83 -5.87
N TRP A 127 9.63 -23.51 -5.90
CA TRP A 127 10.73 -22.55 -5.75
C TRP A 127 10.89 -22.11 -4.29
N THR A 128 12.12 -22.06 -3.81
CA THR A 128 12.43 -21.54 -2.47
C THR A 128 12.27 -20.02 -2.48
N GLN A 129 11.69 -19.47 -1.42
CA GLN A 129 11.38 -18.04 -1.33
C GLN A 129 12.32 -17.33 -0.36
N ARG A 130 12.77 -16.13 -0.72
CA ARG A 130 13.45 -15.17 0.16
C ARG A 130 12.71 -13.84 0.12
N HIS A 131 12.81 -13.07 1.21
CA HIS A 131 12.08 -11.82 1.35
C HIS A 131 13.02 -10.73 1.82
N LEU A 132 13.00 -9.61 1.10
CA LEU A 132 13.68 -8.38 1.51
C LEU A 132 12.61 -7.31 1.68
N LEU A 133 12.59 -6.61 2.81
CA LEU A 133 11.61 -5.57 3.09
C LEU A 133 12.33 -4.22 3.24
N VAL A 134 12.11 -3.30 2.31
CA VAL A 134 12.64 -1.93 2.42
C VAL A 134 11.73 -1.11 3.31
N LEU A 135 12.23 -0.77 4.50
CA LEU A 135 11.54 0.02 5.49
C LEU A 135 11.96 1.49 5.38
N ARG A 136 11.02 2.33 4.96
CA ARG A 136 11.17 3.78 4.93
C ARG A 136 10.14 4.43 5.85
N PRO A 137 10.51 5.44 6.65
CA PRO A 137 9.55 6.16 7.49
C PRO A 137 8.34 6.63 6.69
N PRO A 138 7.11 6.42 7.18
CA PRO A 138 5.89 6.72 6.43
C PRO A 138 5.80 8.20 6.04
N ARG A 139 6.22 9.12 6.92
CA ARG A 139 6.27 10.56 6.63
C ARG A 139 7.23 10.90 5.48
N GLU A 140 8.37 10.24 5.39
CA GLU A 140 9.29 10.45 4.26
C GLU A 140 8.73 9.89 2.94
N VAL A 141 8.03 8.76 3.01
CA VAL A 141 7.32 8.16 1.86
C VAL A 141 6.24 9.13 1.37
N ALA A 142 5.41 9.62 2.29
CA ALA A 142 4.37 10.61 2.04
C ALA A 142 4.94 11.88 1.42
N GLU A 143 6.01 12.44 1.97
CA GLU A 143 6.64 13.64 1.44
C GLU A 143 7.23 13.38 0.04
N SER A 144 7.90 12.25 -0.17
CA SER A 144 8.40 11.87 -1.50
C SER A 144 7.29 11.79 -2.54
N GLN A 145 6.13 11.27 -2.16
CA GLN A 145 4.96 11.19 -3.03
C GLN A 145 4.31 12.56 -3.26
N ARG A 146 4.25 13.42 -2.23
CA ARG A 146 3.79 14.82 -2.36
C ARG A 146 4.63 15.59 -3.38
N GLN A 147 5.96 15.50 -3.29
CA GLN A 147 6.87 16.13 -4.26
C GLN A 147 6.65 15.63 -5.69
N ARG A 148 6.36 14.33 -5.85
CA ARG A 148 6.00 13.77 -7.15
C ARG A 148 4.67 14.32 -7.68
N ALA A 149 3.64 14.39 -6.82
CA ALA A 149 2.34 14.94 -7.18
C ALA A 149 2.43 16.42 -7.59
N LEU A 150 3.33 17.20 -6.96
CA LEU A 150 3.62 18.59 -7.34
C LEU A 150 4.26 18.70 -8.73
N ARG A 151 5.18 17.78 -9.09
CA ARG A 151 5.78 17.72 -10.43
C ARG A 151 4.81 17.24 -11.52
N ARG A 152 3.77 16.49 -11.13
CA ARG A 152 2.75 15.94 -12.03
C ARG A 152 1.34 16.33 -11.58
N PRO A 153 0.92 17.59 -11.78
CA PRO A 153 -0.42 18.05 -11.38
C PRO A 153 -1.52 17.15 -11.98
N GLY A 154 -2.36 16.58 -11.13
CA GLY A 154 -3.42 15.64 -11.52
C GLY A 154 -3.00 14.16 -11.54
N GLY A 155 -1.70 13.86 -11.44
CA GLY A 155 -1.19 12.52 -11.23
C GLY A 155 -1.41 12.02 -9.80
N PHE A 156 -1.91 10.79 -9.66
CA PHE A 156 -2.04 10.07 -8.39
C PHE A 156 -2.86 10.80 -7.31
N PRO A 157 -4.08 11.26 -7.62
CA PRO A 157 -4.79 12.17 -6.74
C PRO A 157 -5.14 11.59 -5.38
N VAL A 158 -5.28 10.26 -5.31
CA VAL A 158 -5.68 9.49 -4.12
C VAL A 158 -4.57 9.38 -3.08
N ILE A 159 -3.30 9.62 -3.45
CA ILE A 159 -2.15 9.48 -2.56
C ILE A 159 -1.26 10.72 -2.58
N ALA A 160 -1.83 11.87 -2.91
CA ALA A 160 -1.07 13.11 -3.08
C ALA A 160 -0.80 13.84 -1.75
N ASP A 161 -1.69 13.67 -0.78
CA ASP A 161 -1.55 14.21 0.57
C ASP A 161 -0.87 13.20 1.51
N ILE A 162 -0.45 13.70 2.67
CA ILE A 162 0.31 12.91 3.65
C ILE A 162 -0.55 11.79 4.22
N GLU A 163 -1.79 12.08 4.59
CA GLU A 163 -2.64 11.15 5.30
C GLU A 163 -3.05 9.97 4.41
N SER A 164 -3.44 10.24 3.15
CA SER A 164 -3.80 9.19 2.22
C SER A 164 -2.60 8.32 1.81
N MET A 165 -1.39 8.88 1.72
CA MET A 165 -0.19 8.08 1.49
C MET A 165 0.19 7.27 2.73
N CYS A 166 0.01 7.82 3.94
CA CYS A 166 0.15 7.07 5.19
C CYS A 166 -0.89 5.94 5.30
N ALA A 167 -2.11 6.13 4.79
CA ALA A 167 -3.13 5.09 4.73
C ALA A 167 -2.70 3.93 3.82
N LEU A 168 -2.22 4.24 2.61
CA LEU A 168 -1.62 3.24 1.72
C LEU A 168 -0.44 2.53 2.38
N TRP A 169 0.44 3.27 3.05
CA TRP A 169 1.58 2.71 3.75
C TRP A 169 1.12 1.75 4.86
N ALA A 170 0.21 2.17 5.74
CA ALA A 170 -0.24 1.41 6.89
C ALA A 170 -0.93 0.11 6.48
N VAL A 171 -1.89 0.18 5.55
CA VAL A 171 -2.61 -1.00 5.07
C VAL A 171 -1.68 -1.97 4.35
N THR A 172 -0.78 -1.47 3.51
CA THR A 172 0.19 -2.31 2.78
C THR A 172 1.14 -3.00 3.75
N MET A 173 1.73 -2.26 4.69
CA MET A 173 2.70 -2.80 5.64
C MET A 173 2.07 -3.79 6.60
N ARG A 174 0.90 -3.46 7.17
CA ARG A 174 0.14 -4.41 8.01
C ARG A 174 -0.14 -5.70 7.23
N THR A 175 -0.69 -5.58 6.02
CA THR A 175 -0.99 -6.75 5.16
C THR A 175 0.26 -7.57 4.86
N THR A 176 1.36 -6.91 4.50
CA THR A 176 2.63 -7.58 4.18
C THR A 176 3.16 -8.33 5.40
N LEU A 177 3.22 -7.67 6.56
CA LEU A 177 3.75 -8.22 7.81
C LEU A 177 2.93 -9.42 8.31
N SER A 178 1.59 -9.36 8.21
CA SER A 178 0.71 -10.49 8.52
C SER A 178 0.95 -11.70 7.61
N ALA A 179 1.39 -11.46 6.37
CA ALA A 179 1.52 -12.45 5.30
C ALA A 179 2.92 -13.05 5.13
N LEU A 180 3.96 -12.54 5.80
CA LEU A 180 5.34 -13.01 5.60
C LEU A 180 5.46 -14.51 5.94
N PRO A 181 5.84 -15.38 4.99
CA PRO A 181 5.84 -16.82 5.20
C PRO A 181 7.14 -17.33 5.84
N GLY A 182 8.20 -16.51 5.90
CA GLY A 182 9.51 -16.91 6.40
C GLY A 182 10.38 -15.72 6.84
N GLU A 183 11.61 -16.04 7.24
CA GLU A 183 12.61 -15.03 7.61
C GLU A 183 12.76 -13.96 6.53
N THR A 184 12.68 -12.71 6.96
CA THR A 184 12.69 -11.54 6.07
C THR A 184 13.80 -10.60 6.51
N LEU A 185 14.70 -10.23 5.59
CA LEU A 185 15.69 -9.20 5.88
C LEU A 185 15.05 -7.82 5.71
N VAL A 186 14.88 -7.11 6.82
CA VAL A 186 14.40 -5.73 6.85
C VAL A 186 15.59 -4.80 6.64
N ILE A 187 15.44 -3.85 5.73
CA ILE A 187 16.49 -2.91 5.32
C ILE A 187 15.99 -1.50 5.54
N ARG A 188 16.67 -0.72 6.39
CA ARG A 188 16.33 0.70 6.56
C ARG A 188 16.69 1.45 5.28
N HIS A 189 15.73 2.18 4.73
CA HIS A 189 15.93 2.99 3.52
C HIS A 189 17.14 3.93 3.63
N ALA A 190 17.32 4.57 4.80
CA ALA A 190 18.46 5.45 5.05
C ALA A 190 19.81 4.73 4.90
N ALA A 191 19.89 3.47 5.32
CA ALA A 191 21.11 2.67 5.25
C ALA A 191 21.56 2.36 3.81
N LEU A 192 20.63 2.33 2.84
CA LEU A 192 20.99 2.18 1.42
C LEU A 192 21.85 3.33 0.89
N TYR A 193 21.82 4.50 1.54
CA TYR A 193 22.64 5.66 1.18
C TYR A 193 23.84 5.83 2.11
N GLU A 194 23.65 5.57 3.40
CA GLU A 194 24.66 5.77 4.44
C GLU A 194 25.71 4.66 4.45
N GLN A 195 25.29 3.42 4.23
CA GLN A 195 26.11 2.21 4.37
C GLN A 195 25.80 1.18 3.24
N PRO A 196 25.85 1.60 1.95
CA PRO A 196 25.39 0.77 0.84
C PRO A 196 26.13 -0.56 0.72
N GLU A 197 27.45 -0.57 0.94
CA GLU A 197 28.26 -1.78 0.82
C GLU A 197 27.88 -2.83 1.87
N ALA A 198 27.68 -2.39 3.12
CA ALA A 198 27.25 -3.26 4.21
C ALA A 198 25.85 -3.82 3.97
N VAL A 199 24.89 -2.97 3.55
CA VAL A 199 23.51 -3.38 3.25
C VAL A 199 23.47 -4.38 2.09
N LEU A 200 24.19 -4.11 0.99
CA LEU A 200 24.21 -5.00 -0.16
C LEU A 200 24.96 -6.30 0.13
N GLY A 201 26.03 -6.27 0.93
CA GLY A 201 26.72 -7.46 1.39
C GLY A 201 25.83 -8.37 2.25
N GLN A 202 25.11 -7.79 3.21
CA GLN A 202 24.14 -8.50 4.06
C GLN A 202 22.96 -9.05 3.24
N SER A 203 22.47 -8.29 2.27
CA SER A 203 21.42 -8.74 1.35
C SER A 203 21.91 -9.91 0.51
N ALA A 204 23.09 -9.82 -0.09
CA ALA A 204 23.69 -10.90 -0.87
C ALA A 204 23.88 -12.18 -0.03
N ALA A 205 24.39 -12.05 1.20
CA ALA A 205 24.50 -13.16 2.14
C ALA A 205 23.14 -13.80 2.47
N HIS A 206 22.10 -13.00 2.74
CA HIS A 206 20.75 -13.51 3.02
C HIS A 206 20.17 -14.28 1.82
N LEU A 207 20.50 -13.86 0.60
CA LEU A 207 20.09 -14.53 -0.63
C LEU A 207 21.00 -15.71 -1.03
N GLY A 208 22.09 -15.96 -0.31
CA GLY A 208 23.08 -16.98 -0.69
C GLY A 208 23.80 -16.66 -2.00
N LEU A 209 23.90 -15.39 -2.38
CA LEU A 209 24.66 -14.93 -3.54
C LEU A 209 26.16 -14.94 -3.24
N ALA A 210 26.97 -15.25 -4.26
CA ALA A 210 28.40 -14.96 -4.19
C ALA A 210 28.59 -13.45 -4.20
N VAL A 211 29.09 -12.90 -3.10
CA VAL A 211 29.31 -11.45 -2.97
C VAL A 211 30.38 -11.03 -3.99
N ASP A 212 30.06 -10.04 -4.84
CA ASP A 212 31.03 -9.27 -5.64
C ASP A 212 31.26 -7.91 -4.97
N PRO A 213 32.28 -7.76 -4.11
CA PRO A 213 32.57 -6.50 -3.45
C PRO A 213 32.88 -5.37 -4.43
N ALA A 214 33.48 -5.69 -5.58
CA ALA A 214 33.84 -4.68 -6.57
C ALA A 214 32.61 -4.18 -7.32
N GLY A 215 31.66 -5.06 -7.65
CA GLY A 215 30.36 -4.69 -8.21
C GLY A 215 29.55 -3.80 -7.27
N ILE A 216 29.52 -4.16 -5.99
CA ILE A 216 28.87 -3.38 -4.93
C ILE A 216 29.52 -2.00 -4.76
N ALA A 217 30.85 -1.92 -4.72
CA ALA A 217 31.57 -0.66 -4.58
C ALA A 217 31.36 0.27 -5.79
N ARG A 218 31.38 -0.26 -7.03
CA ARG A 218 31.06 0.51 -8.24
C ARG A 218 29.63 1.05 -8.20
N PHE A 219 28.66 0.22 -7.81
CA PHE A 219 27.28 0.66 -7.65
C PHE A 219 27.17 1.78 -6.60
N ALA A 220 27.82 1.63 -5.45
CA ALA A 220 27.80 2.64 -4.40
C ALA A 220 28.40 3.98 -4.86
N ALA A 221 29.44 3.97 -5.68
CA ALA A 221 30.06 5.17 -6.23
C ALA A 221 29.20 5.86 -7.30
N ASP A 222 28.62 5.09 -8.23
CA ASP A 222 28.00 5.64 -9.45
C ASP A 222 26.48 5.86 -9.32
N HIS A 223 25.81 5.08 -8.46
CA HIS A 223 24.36 4.98 -8.44
C HIS A 223 23.68 5.69 -7.25
N LEU A 224 24.45 6.15 -6.26
CA LEU A 224 23.92 6.86 -5.11
C LEU A 224 24.14 8.37 -5.24
N ASP A 225 23.13 9.06 -5.74
CA ASP A 225 23.08 10.51 -5.56
C ASP A 225 22.68 10.82 -4.12
N ARG A 226 23.67 11.13 -3.27
CA ARG A 226 23.46 11.52 -1.87
C ARG A 226 22.58 12.77 -1.76
N GLY A 227 22.48 13.58 -2.82
CA GLY A 227 21.58 14.72 -2.95
C GLY A 227 20.11 14.36 -3.19
N LEU A 228 19.75 13.09 -3.45
CA LEU A 228 18.35 12.64 -3.46
C LEU A 228 17.78 12.42 -2.05
N ARG A 229 18.63 12.40 -1.01
CA ARG A 229 18.24 12.47 0.41
C ARG A 229 17.86 13.89 0.83
N ARG A 230 17.16 14.65 -0.03
CA ARG A 230 16.71 16.03 0.25
C ARG A 230 15.51 16.12 1.19
N VAL A 231 15.01 14.99 1.68
CA VAL A 231 13.95 14.92 2.69
C VAL A 231 14.48 14.16 3.90
N ALA A 232 15.64 14.58 4.42
CA ALA A 232 15.95 14.33 5.82
C ALA A 232 15.06 15.31 6.60
N GLY A 233 14.14 14.78 7.40
CA GLY A 233 13.11 15.56 8.05
C GLY A 233 13.67 16.72 8.87
N ASP A 234 13.30 17.93 8.48
CA ASP A 234 12.95 18.91 9.50
C ASP A 234 11.70 18.35 10.20
N THR A 235 11.92 17.79 11.39
CA THR A 235 10.90 17.72 12.42
C THR A 235 10.69 19.16 12.86
N ASP A 236 9.81 19.86 12.17
CA ASP A 236 9.29 21.12 12.68
C ASP A 236 8.53 20.77 13.97
N ASP A 237 9.08 21.16 15.14
CA ASP A 237 8.47 20.95 16.45
C ASP A 237 7.09 21.63 16.57
N ALA A 238 6.72 22.46 15.58
CA ALA A 238 5.40 23.07 15.41
C ALA A 238 4.44 22.29 14.50
N ALA A 239 4.80 21.10 14.01
CA ALA A 239 3.92 20.31 13.15
C ALA A 239 2.63 19.90 13.91
N PRO A 240 1.45 19.98 13.27
CA PRO A 240 0.22 19.50 13.87
C PRO A 240 0.33 18.02 14.24
N ALA A 241 -0.43 17.60 15.26
CA ALA A 241 -0.48 16.20 15.68
C ALA A 241 -0.77 15.28 14.48
N PRO A 242 -0.12 14.11 14.40
CA PRO A 242 -0.29 13.20 13.28
C PRO A 242 -1.76 12.80 13.11
N GLY A 243 -2.21 12.68 11.86
CA GLY A 243 -3.51 12.12 11.54
C GLY A 243 -3.62 10.65 11.95
N PHE A 244 -4.82 10.09 11.87
CA PHE A 244 -5.10 8.69 12.24
C PHE A 244 -4.20 7.69 11.48
N TRP A 245 -4.10 7.85 10.16
CA TRP A 245 -3.32 6.97 9.31
C TRP A 245 -1.83 7.18 9.49
N GLN A 246 -1.40 8.42 9.71
CA GLN A 246 -0.01 8.70 10.06
C GLN A 246 0.38 8.03 11.39
N ASP A 247 -0.41 8.14 12.46
CA ASP A 247 -0.14 7.46 13.75
C ASP A 247 -0.08 5.93 13.58
N CYS A 248 -1.05 5.34 12.86
CA CYS A 248 -1.04 3.90 12.58
C CYS A 248 0.23 3.48 11.81
N ALA A 249 0.61 4.24 10.78
CA ALA A 249 1.79 3.97 9.98
C ALA A 249 3.08 4.10 10.81
N GLU A 250 3.20 5.12 11.65
CA GLU A 250 4.37 5.34 12.51
C GLU A 250 4.53 4.24 13.56
N ARG A 251 3.42 3.75 14.15
CA ARG A 251 3.45 2.60 15.08
C ARG A 251 3.94 1.33 14.41
N LEU A 252 3.39 1.00 13.23
CA LEU A 252 3.82 -0.15 12.44
C LEU A 252 5.30 -0.03 12.04
N HIS A 253 5.75 1.16 11.63
CA HIS A 253 7.16 1.41 11.32
C HIS A 253 8.05 1.15 12.53
N ALA A 254 7.73 1.75 13.68
CA ALA A 254 8.50 1.56 14.90
C ALA A 254 8.56 0.09 15.35
N ALA A 255 7.47 -0.66 15.17
CA ALA A 255 7.41 -2.07 15.53
C ALA A 255 8.24 -3.00 14.64
N CYS A 256 8.62 -2.57 13.43
CA CYS A 256 9.45 -3.36 12.51
C CYS A 256 10.82 -2.73 12.20
N ASP A 257 11.18 -1.59 12.82
CA ASP A 257 12.50 -1.00 12.68
C ASP A 257 13.55 -1.88 13.36
N PRO A 258 14.54 -2.41 12.61
CA PRO A 258 15.58 -3.26 13.19
C PRO A 258 16.55 -2.52 14.10
N GLY A 259 16.51 -1.18 14.18
CA GLY A 259 17.43 -0.34 14.96
C GLY A 259 18.86 -0.27 14.40
N ALA A 260 19.26 -1.25 13.60
CA ALA A 260 20.49 -1.29 12.82
C ALA A 260 20.22 -1.05 11.32
N ALA A 261 21.28 -1.07 10.50
CA ALA A 261 21.17 -0.86 9.05
C ALA A 261 20.22 -1.89 8.38
N THR A 262 20.31 -3.13 8.83
CA THR A 262 19.41 -4.23 8.49
C THR A 262 19.12 -5.08 9.73
N GLY A 263 18.08 -5.92 9.67
CA GLY A 263 17.80 -6.93 10.70
C GLY A 263 16.91 -8.04 10.16
N LEU A 264 17.03 -9.24 10.74
CA LEU A 264 16.14 -10.36 10.40
C LEU A 264 14.84 -10.25 11.20
N LEU A 265 13.73 -10.37 10.50
CA LEU A 265 12.39 -10.39 11.05
C LEU A 265 11.79 -11.78 10.81
N SER A 266 11.53 -12.49 11.90
CA SER A 266 10.83 -13.78 11.86
C SER A 266 9.34 -13.59 11.59
N PRO A 267 8.63 -14.61 11.07
CA PRO A 267 7.18 -14.53 10.86
C PRO A 267 6.39 -14.24 12.13
N GLU A 268 6.85 -14.71 13.29
CA GLU A 268 6.20 -14.43 14.58
C GLU A 268 6.32 -12.96 14.96
N THR A 269 7.53 -12.40 14.91
CA THR A 269 7.76 -10.99 15.19
C THR A 269 7.05 -10.10 14.16
N ALA A 270 7.02 -10.49 12.89
CA ALA A 270 6.27 -9.78 11.85
C ALA A 270 4.78 -9.72 12.15
N ARG A 271 4.15 -10.84 12.54
CA ARG A 271 2.73 -10.87 12.93
C ARG A 271 2.46 -10.04 14.18
N ALA A 272 3.36 -10.05 15.16
CA ALA A 272 3.26 -9.18 16.33
C ALA A 272 3.34 -7.70 15.93
N ALA A 273 4.28 -7.34 15.04
CA ALA A 273 4.42 -5.99 14.52
C ALA A 273 3.19 -5.55 13.71
N ALA A 274 2.55 -6.45 12.95
CA ALA A 274 1.31 -6.16 12.23
C ALA A 274 0.17 -5.74 13.18
N GLY A 275 0.16 -6.27 14.41
CA GLY A 275 -0.80 -5.91 15.47
C GLY A 275 -0.42 -4.67 16.28
N ALA A 276 0.68 -3.99 15.96
CA ALA A 276 1.13 -2.81 16.70
C ALA A 276 0.22 -1.57 16.52
N ALA A 277 -0.69 -1.60 15.54
CA ALA A 277 -1.69 -0.57 15.31
C ALA A 277 -3.11 -1.15 15.45
N PRO A 278 -3.61 -1.45 16.67
CA PRO A 278 -4.93 -2.05 16.87
C PRO A 278 -6.09 -1.18 16.34
N ALA A 279 -5.89 0.14 16.29
CA ALA A 279 -6.85 1.06 15.70
C ALA A 279 -7.01 0.86 14.17
N LEU A 280 -5.93 0.46 13.48
CA LEU A 280 -5.98 0.05 12.09
C LEU A 280 -6.82 -1.21 11.91
N ASP A 281 -6.58 -2.24 12.74
CA ASP A 281 -7.34 -3.50 12.68
C ASP A 281 -8.85 -3.28 12.91
N ALA A 282 -9.21 -2.35 13.80
CA ALA A 282 -10.60 -1.95 14.00
C ALA A 282 -11.22 -1.25 12.78
N ALA A 283 -10.41 -0.52 12.00
CA ALA A 283 -10.83 0.18 10.79
C ALA A 283 -10.87 -0.72 9.53
N LEU A 284 -10.02 -1.76 9.46
CA LEU A 284 -9.90 -2.66 8.29
C LEU A 284 -11.24 -3.20 7.76
N PRO A 285 -12.18 -3.69 8.60
CA PRO A 285 -13.47 -4.21 8.12
C PRO A 285 -14.35 -3.18 7.41
N ALA A 286 -14.16 -1.88 7.67
CA ALA A 286 -14.91 -0.80 7.04
C ALA A 286 -14.31 -0.37 5.68
N LEU A 287 -13.08 -0.77 5.36
CA LEU A 287 -12.37 -0.34 4.15
C LEU A 287 -13.03 -0.78 2.84
N PRO A 288 -13.64 -1.98 2.73
CA PRO A 288 -14.37 -2.36 1.53
C PRO A 288 -15.58 -1.46 1.21
N ALA A 289 -16.18 -0.82 2.23
CA ALA A 289 -17.26 0.16 2.01
C ALA A 289 -16.70 1.50 1.51
N VAL A 290 -15.54 1.92 2.02
CA VAL A 290 -14.78 3.10 1.54
C VAL A 290 -14.31 2.89 0.09
N ARG A 291 -13.90 1.67 -0.26
CA ARG A 291 -13.48 1.22 -1.59
C ARG A 291 -14.52 1.46 -2.69
N HIS A 292 -15.81 1.24 -2.43
CA HIS A 292 -16.86 1.42 -3.42
C HIS A 292 -17.16 2.91 -3.67
N SER A 293 -17.05 3.75 -2.65
CA SER A 293 -17.19 5.20 -2.75
C SER A 293 -16.02 5.87 -3.48
N LEU A 294 -14.78 5.42 -3.22
CA LEU A 294 -13.58 5.90 -3.93
C LEU A 294 -13.55 5.48 -5.41
N GLY A 295 -14.05 4.29 -5.74
CA GLY A 295 -14.17 3.81 -7.12
C GLY A 295 -15.10 4.66 -7.99
N ARG A 296 -16.27 5.06 -7.45
CA ARG A 296 -17.24 5.90 -8.17
C ARG A 296 -16.78 7.36 -8.34
N LEU A 297 -16.03 7.88 -7.38
CA LEU A 297 -15.37 9.19 -7.49
C LEU A 297 -14.36 9.22 -8.65
N ARG A 298 -13.67 8.10 -8.93
CA ARG A 298 -12.69 7.96 -10.03
C ARG A 298 -13.33 7.96 -11.41
N GLU A 299 -14.39 7.17 -11.64
CA GLU A 299 -15.09 7.15 -12.93
C GLU A 299 -15.63 8.54 -13.30
N ARG A 300 -16.10 9.30 -12.30
CA ARG A 300 -16.66 10.65 -12.48
C ARG A 300 -15.58 11.75 -12.57
N HIS A 301 -14.41 11.60 -11.93
CA HIS A 301 -13.28 12.53 -12.10
C HIS A 301 -12.62 12.43 -13.48
N GLY A 302 -12.54 11.22 -14.06
CA GLY A 302 -12.06 11.03 -15.43
C GLY A 302 -12.85 11.81 -16.47
N THR A 303 -14.13 12.10 -16.19
CA THR A 303 -15.02 12.90 -17.04
C THR A 303 -15.00 14.40 -16.72
N LEU A 304 -14.61 14.81 -15.50
CA LEU A 304 -14.71 16.20 -14.99
C LEU A 304 -13.37 16.95 -14.89
N ALA A 305 -12.23 16.30 -15.18
CA ALA A 305 -10.88 16.87 -15.09
C ALA A 305 -10.62 18.12 -15.95
N ALA A 306 -11.55 18.53 -16.82
CA ALA A 306 -11.30 19.60 -17.78
C ALA A 306 -11.46 21.04 -17.26
N LYS A 307 -12.07 21.34 -16.08
CA LYS A 307 -12.44 22.76 -15.81
C LYS A 307 -12.39 23.40 -14.42
N ALA A 308 -12.10 22.72 -13.29
CA ALA A 308 -12.12 23.42 -11.99
C ALA A 308 -11.41 22.71 -10.81
N ALA A 309 -10.17 22.26 -11.00
CA ALA A 309 -9.56 21.20 -10.18
C ALA A 309 -8.99 21.61 -8.80
N LYS A 310 -8.77 22.90 -8.50
CA LYS A 310 -8.01 23.27 -7.28
C LYS A 310 -8.88 23.33 -6.02
N ASN A 311 -9.86 24.24 -5.98
CA ASN A 311 -10.66 24.50 -4.78
C ASN A 311 -11.60 23.33 -4.41
N ARG A 312 -11.99 22.49 -5.39
CA ARG A 312 -12.88 21.33 -5.15
C ARG A 312 -12.14 20.14 -4.54
N ARG A 313 -10.84 20.03 -4.79
CA ARG A 313 -9.99 18.94 -4.29
C ARG A 313 -9.67 19.13 -2.81
N GLU A 314 -9.37 20.38 -2.43
CA GLU A 314 -9.13 20.76 -1.04
C GLU A 314 -10.37 20.52 -0.15
N ASP A 315 -11.58 20.77 -0.67
CA ASP A 315 -12.81 20.55 0.09
C ASP A 315 -13.20 19.06 0.19
N LEU A 316 -12.86 18.25 -0.81
CA LEU A 316 -13.09 16.81 -0.82
C LEU A 316 -12.13 16.07 0.12
N ASP A 317 -10.84 16.38 0.08
CA ASP A 317 -9.85 15.81 1.00
C ASP A 317 -10.21 16.13 2.45
N ALA A 318 -10.63 17.37 2.71
CA ALA A 318 -11.04 17.77 4.04
C ALA A 318 -12.38 17.14 4.49
N THR A 319 -13.24 16.70 3.56
CA THR A 319 -14.45 15.93 3.85
C THR A 319 -14.12 14.46 4.14
N LEU A 320 -13.18 13.86 3.41
CA LEU A 320 -12.70 12.49 3.62
C LEU A 320 -11.99 12.33 4.97
N THR A 321 -11.17 13.31 5.35
CA THR A 321 -10.52 13.37 6.67
C THR A 321 -11.57 13.45 7.79
N ALA A 322 -12.60 14.27 7.62
CA ALA A 322 -13.65 14.43 8.63
C ALA A 322 -14.59 13.21 8.72
N LEU A 323 -14.86 12.52 7.62
CA LEU A 323 -15.63 11.27 7.60
C LEU A 323 -14.88 10.14 8.30
N SER A 324 -13.56 10.02 8.04
CA SER A 324 -12.69 9.04 8.70
C SER A 324 -12.65 9.28 10.22
N ALA A 325 -12.54 10.54 10.66
CA ALA A 325 -12.60 10.89 12.08
C ALA A 325 -13.96 10.55 12.72
N SER A 326 -15.07 10.79 12.00
CA SER A 326 -16.44 10.55 12.51
C SER A 326 -16.83 9.07 12.59
N LEU A 327 -16.22 8.20 11.80
CA LEU A 327 -16.42 6.75 11.84
C LEU A 327 -15.74 6.10 13.07
N LEU A 328 -14.79 6.80 13.69
CA LEU A 328 -13.94 6.31 14.78
C LEU A 328 -14.31 6.88 16.16
N ALA A 329 -15.19 7.87 16.23
CA ALA A 329 -15.66 8.44 17.50
C ALA A 329 -16.75 7.58 18.16
N GLU A 330 -16.76 7.50 19.49
CA GLU A 330 -17.82 6.84 20.27
C GLU A 330 -18.71 7.87 20.99
N GLY A 331 -19.98 7.53 21.20
CA GLY A 331 -20.91 8.33 22.01
C GLY A 331 -21.24 9.74 21.45
N PRO A 332 -21.40 10.76 22.31
CA PRO A 332 -21.87 12.09 21.91
C PRO A 332 -20.94 12.81 20.91
N ALA A 333 -19.63 12.59 21.01
CA ALA A 333 -18.62 13.17 20.14
C ALA A 333 -18.80 12.73 18.68
N ARG A 334 -19.17 11.46 18.45
CA ARG A 334 -19.54 10.94 17.13
C ARG A 334 -20.72 11.68 16.53
N THR A 335 -21.74 11.93 17.35
CA THR A 335 -22.98 12.56 16.92
C THR A 335 -22.78 14.02 16.54
N GLU A 336 -21.95 14.73 17.31
CA GLU A 336 -21.60 16.14 17.05
C GLU A 336 -20.71 16.29 15.81
N GLN A 337 -19.74 15.40 15.62
CA GLN A 337 -18.89 15.37 14.43
C GLN A 337 -19.67 15.00 13.17
N LEU A 338 -20.60 14.05 13.24
CA LEU A 338 -21.50 13.71 12.13
C LEU A 338 -22.47 14.86 11.80
N ARG A 339 -22.93 15.63 12.80
CA ARG A 339 -23.71 16.86 12.57
C ARG A 339 -22.86 17.94 11.91
N ALA A 340 -21.63 18.16 12.37
CA ALA A 340 -20.72 19.13 11.77
C ALA A 340 -20.36 18.76 10.32
N LEU A 341 -20.19 17.47 10.04
CA LEU A 341 -19.99 16.93 8.69
C LEU A 341 -21.21 17.22 7.80
N ARG A 342 -22.42 16.97 8.32
CA ARG A 342 -23.68 17.26 7.61
C ARG A 342 -23.85 18.75 7.33
N ASP A 343 -23.55 19.61 8.29
CA ASP A 343 -23.63 21.07 8.11
C ASP A 343 -22.61 21.57 7.09
N ARG A 344 -21.44 20.94 7.00
CA ARG A 344 -20.41 21.26 6.03
C ARG A 344 -20.79 20.82 4.61
N LEU A 345 -21.35 19.62 4.47
CA LEU A 345 -22.00 19.12 3.24
C LEU A 345 -23.16 20.02 2.78
N ASN A 346 -23.90 20.62 3.70
CA ASN A 346 -24.96 21.57 3.38
C ASN A 346 -24.42 22.93 2.93
N ARG A 347 -23.25 23.38 3.40
CA ARG A 347 -22.63 24.65 2.95
C ARG A 347 -22.13 24.59 1.51
N THR A 348 -21.77 23.41 1.03
CA THR A 348 -21.40 23.15 -0.37
C THR A 348 -22.59 23.33 -1.34
N GLN A 349 -23.83 23.45 -0.84
CA GLN A 349 -25.05 23.72 -1.62
C GLN A 349 -25.20 25.15 -2.16
N ARG A 350 -24.31 26.10 -1.81
CA ARG A 350 -24.37 27.46 -2.37
C ARG A 350 -23.84 27.56 -3.81
N ILE A 351 -23.39 26.45 -4.37
CA ILE A 351 -22.98 26.28 -5.77
C ILE A 351 -24.15 25.56 -6.48
N PRO A 352 -24.57 25.96 -7.70
CA PRO A 352 -25.84 25.55 -8.31
C PRO A 352 -26.06 24.02 -8.32
N PRO A 353 -27.32 23.56 -8.29
CA PRO A 353 -27.65 22.19 -7.93
C PRO A 353 -27.16 21.24 -9.02
N ASP A 354 -26.07 20.55 -8.72
CA ASP A 354 -25.65 19.40 -9.49
C ASP A 354 -26.51 18.20 -9.04
N PRO A 355 -27.28 17.54 -9.93
CA PRO A 355 -28.02 16.32 -9.63
C PRO A 355 -27.15 15.24 -8.97
N VAL A 356 -25.84 15.26 -9.25
CA VAL A 356 -24.84 14.38 -8.64
C VAL A 356 -24.62 14.68 -7.15
N LEU A 357 -24.62 15.94 -6.73
CA LEU A 357 -24.52 16.32 -5.32
C LEU A 357 -25.79 15.95 -4.55
N LEU A 358 -26.95 15.98 -5.21
CA LEU A 358 -28.23 15.56 -4.62
C LEU A 358 -28.30 14.03 -4.41
N GLU A 359 -27.76 13.24 -5.34
CA GLU A 359 -27.69 11.76 -5.21
C GLU A 359 -26.61 11.30 -4.21
N VAL A 360 -25.41 11.90 -4.25
CA VAL A 360 -24.33 11.61 -3.27
C VAL A 360 -24.79 11.99 -1.86
N LYS A 361 -25.48 13.13 -1.72
CA LYS A 361 -26.13 13.51 -0.47
C LYS A 361 -27.18 12.48 -0.04
N ALA A 362 -28.02 11.98 -0.95
CA ALA A 362 -29.02 10.97 -0.63
C ALA A 362 -28.42 9.63 -0.19
N ASP A 363 -27.30 9.20 -0.79
CA ASP A 363 -26.57 7.98 -0.40
C ASP A 363 -25.86 8.13 0.94
N LEU A 364 -25.21 9.27 1.19
CA LEU A 364 -24.62 9.59 2.49
C LEU A 364 -25.70 9.75 3.57
N ASP A 365 -26.83 10.37 3.25
CA ASP A 365 -27.97 10.50 4.16
C ASP A 365 -28.59 9.13 4.49
N ARG A 366 -28.68 8.21 3.51
CA ARG A 366 -29.12 6.82 3.74
C ARG A 366 -28.13 6.03 4.61
N ALA A 367 -26.84 6.11 4.31
CA ALA A 367 -25.80 5.45 5.10
C ALA A 367 -25.73 5.99 6.53
N LEU A 368 -25.92 7.30 6.69
CA LEU A 368 -25.98 7.99 7.97
C LEU A 368 -27.25 7.63 8.75
N ALA A 369 -28.42 7.58 8.08
CA ALA A 369 -29.68 7.18 8.68
C ALA A 369 -29.63 5.72 9.17
N ALA A 370 -29.12 4.80 8.35
CA ALA A 370 -28.94 3.41 8.73
C ALA A 370 -27.99 3.25 9.93
N ALA A 371 -26.86 3.97 9.93
CA ALA A 371 -25.91 3.97 11.05
C ALA A 371 -26.50 4.56 12.35
N LEU A 372 -27.43 5.52 12.25
CA LEU A 372 -28.11 6.14 13.40
C LEU A 372 -29.27 5.27 13.93
N GLU A 373 -30.06 4.63 13.06
CA GLU A 373 -31.12 3.68 13.45
C GLU A 373 -30.54 2.43 14.13
N GLU A 374 -29.41 1.93 13.63
CA GLU A 374 -28.70 0.78 14.19
C GLU A 374 -28.04 1.11 15.55
N ALA A 375 -27.56 2.35 15.73
CA ALA A 375 -27.07 2.85 17.02
C ALA A 375 -28.18 3.05 18.06
N ALA A 376 -29.42 3.30 17.62
CA ALA A 376 -30.57 3.51 18.49
C ALA A 376 -31.24 2.20 18.98
N THR A 377 -31.00 1.06 18.33
CA THR A 377 -31.81 -0.17 18.53
C THR A 377 -31.06 -1.41 19.04
N ALA A 378 -29.72 -1.41 19.14
CA ALA A 378 -28.97 -2.64 19.41
C ALA A 378 -28.40 -2.77 20.84
N PRO A 379 -28.66 -3.89 21.57
CA PRO A 379 -27.94 -4.21 22.80
C PRO A 379 -26.50 -4.70 22.52
N PRO A 380 -25.60 -4.66 23.53
CA PRO A 380 -24.19 -4.89 23.32
C PRO A 380 -23.89 -6.39 23.27
N ARG A 381 -23.72 -6.94 22.05
CA ARG A 381 -22.72 -7.95 21.65
C ARG A 381 -23.11 -8.68 20.35
N LYS A 382 -22.04 -9.13 19.65
CA LYS A 382 -21.95 -9.96 18.41
C LYS A 382 -21.98 -9.19 17.08
N ALA A 383 -20.80 -8.68 16.70
CA ALA A 383 -20.46 -8.02 15.44
C ALA A 383 -20.39 -8.91 14.16
N PRO A 384 -20.06 -10.22 14.19
CA PRO A 384 -19.83 -10.96 12.94
C PRO A 384 -21.08 -11.19 12.08
N SER A 385 -22.27 -11.31 12.70
CA SER A 385 -23.55 -11.53 11.97
C SER A 385 -24.23 -10.25 11.47
N ARG A 386 -23.61 -9.08 11.72
CA ARG A 386 -24.18 -7.76 11.41
C ARG A 386 -23.72 -7.24 10.05
N LEU A 387 -22.44 -7.45 9.71
CA LEU A 387 -21.86 -7.05 8.40
C LEU A 387 -22.40 -7.85 7.21
N SER A 388 -22.78 -9.11 7.41
CA SER A 388 -23.39 -9.94 6.36
C SER A 388 -24.77 -9.43 5.93
N ARG A 389 -25.56 -8.86 6.86
CA ARG A 389 -26.87 -8.25 6.57
C ARG A 389 -26.74 -6.89 5.90
N LEU A 390 -25.77 -6.06 6.33
CA LEU A 390 -25.47 -4.79 5.67
C LEU A 390 -25.00 -4.99 4.21
N ARG A 391 -24.22 -6.05 3.96
CA ARG A 391 -23.79 -6.47 2.62
C ARG A 391 -24.97 -6.87 1.73
N ALA A 392 -25.98 -7.56 2.24
CA ALA A 392 -27.16 -7.96 1.47
C ALA A 392 -28.06 -6.77 1.10
N ALA A 393 -28.26 -5.83 2.03
CA ALA A 393 -29.06 -4.63 1.79
C ALA A 393 -28.43 -3.66 0.77
N LEU A 394 -27.11 -3.52 0.76
CA LEU A 394 -26.39 -2.60 -0.13
C LEU A 394 -26.12 -3.16 -1.53
N THR A 395 -26.20 -4.48 -1.73
CA THR A 395 -25.92 -5.13 -3.03
C THR A 395 -27.17 -5.46 -3.84
N GLY A 396 -28.38 -5.18 -3.31
CA GLY A 396 -29.65 -5.39 -4.01
C GLY A 396 -29.99 -6.87 -4.30
N ARG A 397 -29.21 -7.83 -3.77
CA ARG A 397 -29.57 -9.25 -3.83
C ARG A 397 -30.40 -9.58 -2.61
N GLY A 398 -31.71 -9.66 -2.80
CA GLY A 398 -32.63 -10.19 -1.80
C GLY A 398 -32.19 -11.59 -1.37
N ALA A 399 -32.24 -11.85 -0.07
CA ALA A 399 -32.20 -13.21 0.45
C ALA A 399 -33.44 -13.94 -0.08
N GLY A 400 -33.22 -14.94 -0.94
CA GLY A 400 -34.17 -16.02 -1.19
C GLY A 400 -33.98 -17.08 -0.12
#